data_AF-A0A351C552-F1
#
_entry.id   AF-A0A351C552-F1
#
_cell.length_a   1.000
_cell.length_b   1.000
_cell.length_c   1.000
_cell.angle_alpha   90.00
_cell.angle_beta   90.00
_cell.angle_gamma   90.00
#
_symmetry.space_group_name_H-M   'P 1'
#
loop_
_entity.id
_entity.type
_entity.pdbx_description
1 polymer ?
#
loop_
_entity_poly.entity_id
_entity_poly.type
_entity_poly.pdbx_seq_one_letter_code
_entity_poly.pdbx_strand_id
1 'polypeptide(L)'
;MGELIRQRSWADLAPTGWFWNSREFIPSSEALIFVDNHDRQRGHGGAAAISHRDGITYDLAQVYTLTWPYGRKRVMSSYAFDHDSEGPPMHEDESIRSVFSESGLNCGLGEWVCEHRRPAIAGAVAFSNAVSAGAPVTHWWTNESDQIAFGRGKEGFVVINGSGKQMVTSLQSGLPEGEYCNRLSNEECEIILVSNESRVQVNLASHRAIAIDLGAVR
;
A
#
# COMPACT_ATOMS: atom_id res chain seq x y z
N MET A 1 1.71 10.46 -4.60
CA MET A 1 0.67 9.40 -4.70
C MET A 1 -0.44 9.63 -3.69
N GLY A 2 -0.14 9.80 -2.39
CA GLY A 2 -1.15 10.07 -1.36
C GLY A 2 -2.08 11.26 -1.68
N GLU A 3 -1.56 12.38 -2.16
CA GLU A 3 -2.42 13.54 -2.52
C GLU A 3 -3.45 13.22 -3.61
N LEU A 4 -3.07 12.44 -4.63
CA LEU A 4 -4.01 12.00 -5.65
C LEU A 4 -5.13 11.16 -5.03
N ILE A 5 -4.74 10.17 -4.22
CA ILE A 5 -5.67 9.23 -3.57
C ILE A 5 -6.73 9.96 -2.73
N ARG A 6 -6.37 11.10 -2.13
CA ARG A 6 -7.30 11.93 -1.35
C ARG A 6 -8.24 12.78 -2.23
N GLN A 7 -7.77 13.24 -3.38
CA GLN A 7 -8.43 14.34 -4.11
C GLN A 7 -9.06 13.91 -5.44
N ARG A 8 -8.73 12.72 -5.94
CA ARG A 8 -9.11 12.28 -7.29
C ARG A 8 -9.47 10.80 -7.30
N SER A 9 -10.14 10.40 -8.38
CA SER A 9 -10.43 9.00 -8.68
C SER A 9 -9.15 8.19 -8.80
N TRP A 10 -9.14 6.98 -8.26
CA TRP A 10 -7.98 6.10 -8.37
C TRP A 10 -7.79 5.57 -9.80
N ALA A 11 -8.81 5.68 -10.67
CA ALA A 11 -8.68 5.44 -12.10
C ALA A 11 -7.60 6.34 -12.75
N ASP A 12 -7.31 7.52 -12.18
CA ASP A 12 -6.24 8.41 -12.66
C ASP A 12 -4.83 7.82 -12.47
N LEU A 13 -4.69 6.73 -11.70
CA LEU A 13 -3.46 5.95 -11.51
C LEU A 13 -3.18 4.96 -12.65
N ALA A 14 -4.07 4.85 -13.64
CA ALA A 14 -3.85 4.02 -14.82
C ALA A 14 -2.50 4.37 -15.49
N PRO A 15 -1.79 3.41 -16.12
CA PRO A 15 -0.50 3.69 -16.76
C PRO A 15 -0.52 4.88 -17.74
N THR A 16 -1.63 5.05 -18.47
CA THR A 16 -1.90 6.17 -19.39
C THR A 16 -2.79 7.26 -18.76
N GLY A 17 -3.06 7.16 -17.46
CA GLY A 17 -3.93 8.04 -16.71
C GLY A 17 -3.29 9.38 -16.38
N TRP A 18 -4.11 10.30 -15.88
CA TRP A 18 -3.71 11.68 -15.59
C TRP A 18 -2.48 11.75 -14.68
N PHE A 19 -2.38 10.93 -13.65
CA PHE A 19 -1.30 11.03 -12.68
C PHE A 19 0.09 10.96 -13.31
N TRP A 20 0.28 9.97 -14.18
CA TRP A 20 1.55 9.63 -14.81
C TRP A 20 1.86 10.47 -16.05
N ASN A 21 0.85 11.11 -16.65
CA ASN A 21 0.99 11.82 -17.92
C ASN A 21 0.80 13.35 -17.79
N SER A 22 0.31 13.85 -16.65
CA SER A 22 0.10 15.29 -16.44
C SER A 22 1.35 16.04 -16.01
N ARG A 23 2.46 15.35 -15.76
CA ARG A 23 3.71 15.91 -15.24
C ARG A 23 4.89 15.04 -15.63
N GLU A 24 6.08 15.62 -15.65
CA GLU A 24 7.32 14.88 -15.80
C GLU A 24 7.73 14.26 -14.46
N PHE A 25 8.05 12.97 -14.49
CA PHE A 25 8.60 12.24 -13.36
C PHE A 25 10.09 12.00 -13.62
N ILE A 26 10.91 12.17 -12.58
CA ILE A 26 12.31 11.76 -12.65
C ILE A 26 12.42 10.26 -12.97
N PRO A 27 13.52 9.82 -13.61
CA PRO A 27 13.72 8.42 -13.94
C PRO A 27 13.50 7.51 -12.72
N SER A 28 12.85 6.37 -12.93
CA SER A 28 12.53 5.42 -11.85
C SER A 28 13.76 5.00 -11.04
N SER A 29 14.92 4.86 -11.70
CA SER A 29 16.21 4.52 -11.06
C SER A 29 16.76 5.61 -10.13
N GLU A 30 16.30 6.84 -10.27
CA GLU A 30 16.74 8.01 -9.50
C GLU A 30 15.68 8.45 -8.47
N ALA A 31 14.48 7.89 -8.55
CA ALA A 31 13.36 8.26 -7.70
C ALA A 31 13.41 7.56 -6.33
N LEU A 32 13.32 8.34 -5.24
CA LEU A 32 12.93 7.85 -3.92
C LEU A 32 11.48 8.27 -3.66
N ILE A 33 10.57 7.32 -3.56
CA ILE A 33 9.14 7.57 -3.41
C ILE A 33 8.62 7.19 -2.03
N PHE A 34 7.58 7.90 -1.61
CA PHE A 34 6.91 7.73 -0.32
C PHE A 34 5.49 8.29 -0.39
N VAL A 35 4.58 7.78 0.46
CA VAL A 35 3.25 8.36 0.64
C VAL A 35 3.33 9.63 1.47
N ASP A 36 4.10 9.58 2.56
CA ASP A 36 4.40 10.69 3.45
C ASP A 36 5.87 10.66 3.93
N ASN A 37 6.25 11.74 4.59
CA ASN A 37 7.49 11.83 5.36
C ASN A 37 7.20 12.62 6.65
N HIS A 38 8.22 12.76 7.50
CA HIS A 38 8.09 13.44 8.80
C HIS A 38 7.58 14.89 8.70
N ASP A 39 7.93 15.63 7.64
CA ASP A 39 7.45 17.00 7.42
C ASP A 39 6.00 17.05 6.92
N ARG A 40 5.71 16.30 5.85
CA ARG A 40 4.42 16.37 5.14
C ARG A 40 3.28 15.80 5.98
N GLN A 41 3.55 14.82 6.86
CA GLN A 41 2.54 14.30 7.80
C GLN A 41 2.13 15.33 8.87
N ARG A 42 2.92 16.40 9.04
CA ARG A 42 2.65 17.53 9.93
C ARG A 42 2.08 18.76 9.20
N GLY A 43 1.91 18.70 7.88
CA GLY A 43 1.53 19.87 7.08
C GLY A 43 2.67 20.88 6.87
N HIS A 44 3.92 20.50 7.16
CA HIS A 44 5.05 21.34 6.83
C HIS A 44 5.27 21.33 5.29
N GLY A 45 5.50 22.51 4.73
CA GLY A 45 5.69 22.68 3.28
C GLY A 45 4.40 22.62 2.44
N GLY A 46 3.22 22.78 3.04
CA GLY A 46 1.92 22.89 2.33
C GLY A 46 0.83 22.01 2.93
N ALA A 47 -0.22 21.70 2.15
CA ALA A 47 -1.29 20.82 2.64
C ALA A 47 -0.73 19.46 3.11
N ALA A 48 -1.20 18.98 4.28
CA ALA A 48 -0.72 17.74 4.87
C ALA A 48 -0.96 16.54 3.94
N ALA A 49 0.03 15.67 3.80
CA ALA A 49 -0.11 14.42 3.05
C ALA A 49 -1.10 13.46 3.74
N ILE A 50 -1.50 12.40 3.05
CA ILE A 50 -2.10 11.24 3.74
C ILE A 50 -1.04 10.66 4.66
N SER A 51 -1.40 10.39 5.91
CA SER A 51 -0.52 9.87 6.96
C SER A 51 -1.19 8.75 7.73
N HIS A 52 -0.50 8.20 8.73
CA HIS A 52 -1.07 7.19 9.62
C HIS A 52 -2.40 7.59 10.29
N ARG A 53 -2.69 8.90 10.41
CA ARG A 53 -3.95 9.43 10.95
C ARG A 53 -5.15 9.20 10.03
N ASP A 54 -4.93 8.94 8.75
CA ASP A 54 -5.96 8.65 7.75
C ASP A 54 -6.39 7.17 7.72
N GLY A 55 -5.89 6.36 8.66
CA GLY A 55 -6.29 4.97 8.84
C GLY A 55 -6.13 4.12 7.58
N ILE A 56 -7.21 3.42 7.18
CA ILE A 56 -7.19 2.47 6.06
C ILE A 56 -6.81 3.12 4.72
N THR A 57 -7.14 4.39 4.51
CA THR A 57 -6.79 5.11 3.27
C THR A 57 -5.26 5.21 3.13
N TYR A 58 -4.55 5.42 4.23
CA TYR A 58 -3.08 5.40 4.25
C TYR A 58 -2.53 4.02 3.92
N ASP A 59 -3.09 2.97 4.53
CA ASP A 59 -2.64 1.60 4.28
C ASP A 59 -2.82 1.21 2.81
N LEU A 60 -3.95 1.56 2.20
CA LEU A 60 -4.17 1.29 0.77
C LEU A 60 -3.29 2.15 -0.15
N ALA A 61 -2.99 3.40 0.23
CA ALA A 61 -2.01 4.21 -0.48
C ALA A 61 -0.62 3.58 -0.44
N GLN A 62 -0.21 3.04 0.71
CA GLN A 62 1.03 2.31 0.88
C GLN A 62 1.03 1.03 0.04
N VAL A 63 -0.07 0.27 0.02
CA VAL A 63 -0.21 -0.92 -0.85
C VAL A 63 0.02 -0.55 -2.30
N TYR A 64 -0.64 0.49 -2.82
CA TYR A 64 -0.41 0.93 -4.21
C TYR A 64 1.05 1.33 -4.43
N THR A 65 1.60 2.22 -3.60
CA THR A 65 2.98 2.71 -3.72
C THR A 65 4.02 1.59 -3.69
N LEU A 66 3.83 0.59 -2.82
CA LEU A 66 4.77 -0.52 -2.66
C LEU A 66 4.66 -1.54 -3.78
N THR A 67 3.47 -1.78 -4.31
CA THR A 67 3.25 -2.81 -5.34
C THR A 67 3.46 -2.29 -6.77
N TRP A 68 3.47 -0.97 -6.97
CA TRP A 68 3.71 -0.33 -8.27
C TRP A 68 5.21 -0.34 -8.69
N PRO A 69 5.54 -0.48 -10.00
CA PRO A 69 6.93 -0.52 -10.48
C PRO A 69 7.54 0.87 -10.75
N TYR A 70 7.54 1.75 -9.75
CA TYR A 70 8.20 3.06 -9.87
C TYR A 70 9.02 3.37 -8.62
N GLY A 71 10.25 3.82 -8.81
CA GLY A 71 11.11 4.33 -7.74
C GLY A 71 11.59 3.30 -6.71
N ARG A 72 12.56 3.73 -5.91
CA ARG A 72 12.91 3.11 -4.64
C ARG A 72 11.88 3.52 -3.58
N LYS A 73 11.29 2.55 -2.90
CA LYS A 73 10.20 2.81 -1.93
C LYS A 73 10.74 3.08 -0.53
N ARG A 74 10.14 4.06 0.16
CA ARG A 74 10.34 4.34 1.58
C ARG A 74 9.00 4.33 2.30
N VAL A 75 8.96 3.62 3.42
CA VAL A 75 7.83 3.58 4.35
C VAL A 75 8.19 4.45 5.55
N MET A 76 7.30 5.37 5.92
CA MET A 76 7.43 6.13 7.16
C MET A 76 7.09 5.23 8.35
N SER A 77 7.78 5.42 9.48
CA SER A 77 7.44 4.79 10.75
C SER A 77 7.43 5.89 11.81
N SER A 78 6.23 6.26 12.25
CA SER A 78 5.98 7.45 13.03
C SER A 78 5.89 7.16 14.53
N TYR A 79 5.96 8.22 15.31
CA TYR A 79 5.34 8.31 16.63
C TYR A 79 4.03 9.09 16.54
N ALA A 80 3.12 8.87 17.48
CA ALA A 80 1.90 9.66 17.58
C ALA A 80 2.23 11.03 18.15
N PHE A 81 1.56 12.04 17.62
CA PHE A 81 1.63 13.43 18.05
C PHE A 81 0.22 14.01 17.94
N ASP A 82 -0.10 15.09 18.66
CA ASP A 82 -1.33 15.86 18.46
C ASP A 82 -1.04 17.14 17.65
N HIS A 83 0.02 17.86 18.01
CA HIS A 83 0.49 19.10 17.38
C HIS A 83 1.73 18.88 16.49
N ASP A 84 1.92 19.75 15.50
CA ASP A 84 2.99 19.65 14.50
C ASP A 84 4.41 19.89 15.05
N SER A 85 4.52 20.50 16.23
CA SER A 85 5.78 20.81 16.91
C SER A 85 6.15 19.81 18.00
N GLU A 86 5.33 18.78 18.24
CA GLU A 86 5.62 17.76 19.24
C GLU A 86 6.82 16.89 18.85
N GLY A 87 7.70 16.70 19.83
CA GLY A 87 8.80 15.74 19.77
C GLY A 87 8.32 14.29 19.94
N PRO A 88 9.26 13.33 19.84
CA PRO A 88 8.96 11.92 20.08
C PRO A 88 8.53 11.64 21.53
N PRO A 89 7.95 10.47 21.81
CA PRO A 89 7.65 10.00 23.17
C PRO A 89 8.90 10.02 24.05
N MET A 90 8.85 10.76 25.16
CA MET A 90 9.99 11.03 26.04
C MET A 90 9.63 10.81 27.53
N HIS A 91 10.63 10.47 28.33
CA HIS A 91 10.58 10.50 29.78
C HIS A 91 10.70 11.95 30.31
N GLU A 92 10.47 12.16 31.61
CA GLU A 92 10.60 13.50 32.23
C GLU A 92 12.02 14.07 32.15
N ASP A 93 13.03 13.20 32.05
CA ASP A 93 14.44 13.55 31.88
C ASP A 93 14.85 13.79 30.41
N GLU A 94 13.86 13.89 29.52
CA GLU A 94 14.01 14.07 28.09
C GLU A 94 14.63 12.89 27.32
N SER A 95 14.85 11.73 27.96
CA SER A 95 15.27 10.53 27.24
C SER A 95 14.13 9.95 26.40
N ILE A 96 14.44 9.44 25.20
CA ILE A 96 13.44 8.86 24.28
C ILE A 96 12.93 7.52 24.84
N ARG A 97 11.61 7.36 24.93
CA ARG A 97 10.98 6.10 25.35
C ARG A 97 11.25 5.01 24.31
N SER A 98 11.60 3.81 24.79
CA SER A 98 11.84 2.68 23.90
C SER A 98 10.56 2.18 23.21
N VAL A 99 10.68 1.73 21.96
CA VAL A 99 9.61 1.02 21.23
C VAL A 99 9.33 -0.36 21.86
N PHE A 100 10.32 -0.94 22.55
CA PHE A 100 10.17 -2.17 23.31
C PHE A 100 10.15 -1.88 24.80
N SER A 101 9.15 -2.41 25.49
CA SER A 101 9.01 -2.35 26.94
C SER A 101 9.01 -3.75 27.54
N GLU A 102 8.97 -3.86 28.87
CA GLU A 102 8.79 -5.14 29.57
C GLU A 102 7.48 -5.84 29.18
N SER A 103 6.45 -5.06 28.81
CA SER A 103 5.17 -5.58 28.29
C SER A 103 5.21 -5.98 26.81
N GLY A 104 6.38 -5.88 26.18
CA GLY A 104 6.60 -6.20 24.77
C GLY A 104 6.61 -4.98 23.87
N LEU A 105 6.23 -5.19 22.61
CA LEU A 105 6.26 -4.18 21.56
C LEU A 105 5.19 -3.09 21.78
N ASN A 106 5.62 -1.85 22.00
CA ASN A 106 4.75 -0.68 22.13
C ASN A 106 4.46 -0.04 20.77
N CYS A 107 3.84 -0.80 19.86
CA CYS A 107 3.44 -0.32 18.53
C CYS A 107 1.91 -0.35 18.38
N GLY A 108 1.34 0.70 17.78
CA GLY A 108 -0.09 0.77 17.44
C GLY A 108 -1.03 1.02 18.62
N LEU A 109 -0.51 1.18 19.85
CA LEU A 109 -1.28 1.34 21.09
C LEU A 109 -1.10 2.69 21.80
N GLY A 110 -0.38 3.64 21.21
CA GLY A 110 -0.33 4.99 21.78
C GLY A 110 0.82 5.84 21.26
N GLU A 111 2.06 5.48 21.63
CA GLU A 111 3.21 6.36 21.45
C GLU A 111 3.94 6.15 20.12
N TRP A 112 4.15 4.89 19.73
CA TRP A 112 4.76 4.54 18.44
C TRP A 112 3.72 3.96 17.50
N VAL A 113 3.67 4.48 16.29
CA VAL A 113 2.68 4.10 15.28
C VAL A 113 3.08 2.80 14.59
N CYS A 114 4.37 2.70 14.20
CA CYS A 114 4.95 1.51 13.57
C CYS A 114 4.21 1.01 12.31
N GLU A 115 3.91 1.91 11.38
CA GLU A 115 3.20 1.62 10.12
C GLU A 115 3.83 0.45 9.36
N HIS A 116 5.17 0.35 9.39
CA HIS A 116 5.93 -0.75 8.78
C HIS A 116 5.55 -2.15 9.27
N ARG A 117 4.85 -2.27 10.41
CA ARG A 117 4.37 -3.54 10.98
C ARG A 117 2.91 -3.84 10.67
N ARG A 118 2.16 -2.89 10.10
CA ARG A 118 0.77 -3.15 9.71
C ARG A 118 0.75 -4.26 8.66
N PRO A 119 -0.11 -5.29 8.79
CA PRO A 119 -0.12 -6.44 7.90
C PRO A 119 -0.18 -6.07 6.41
N ALA A 120 -1.03 -5.11 6.04
CA ALA A 120 -1.13 -4.64 4.64
C ALA A 120 0.18 -4.03 4.12
N ILE A 121 0.91 -3.28 4.96
CA ILE A 121 2.16 -2.60 4.55
C ILE A 121 3.30 -3.62 4.49
N ALA A 122 3.46 -4.45 5.52
CA ALA A 122 4.47 -5.51 5.54
C ALA A 122 4.24 -6.52 4.40
N GLY A 123 2.97 -6.89 4.16
CA GLY A 123 2.55 -7.74 3.06
C GLY A 123 2.85 -7.15 1.68
N ALA A 124 2.60 -5.86 1.49
CA ALA A 124 2.94 -5.18 0.24
C ALA A 124 4.46 -5.07 0.02
N VAL A 125 5.26 -4.95 1.08
CA VAL A 125 6.73 -5.09 1.00
C VAL A 125 7.12 -6.51 0.57
N ALA A 126 6.52 -7.54 1.17
CA ALA A 126 6.76 -8.94 0.79
C ALA A 126 6.43 -9.20 -0.69
N PHE A 127 5.28 -8.74 -1.15
CA PHE A 127 4.91 -8.77 -2.57
C PHE A 127 5.95 -8.05 -3.44
N SER A 128 6.37 -6.83 -3.05
CA SER A 128 7.36 -6.06 -3.83
C SER A 128 8.72 -6.73 -3.90
N ASN A 129 9.08 -7.57 -2.93
CA ASN A 129 10.32 -8.35 -2.94
C ASN A 129 10.20 -9.64 -3.76
N ALA A 130 9.01 -10.24 -3.80
CA ALA A 130 8.74 -11.45 -4.57
C ALA A 130 8.64 -11.19 -6.08
N VAL A 131 8.31 -9.96 -6.48
CA VAL A 131 8.14 -9.56 -7.87
C VAL A 131 9.33 -8.75 -8.37
N SER A 132 9.84 -9.10 -9.56
CA SER A 132 10.96 -8.43 -10.21
C SER A 132 10.72 -6.94 -10.37
N ALA A 133 11.75 -6.13 -10.09
CA ALA A 133 11.66 -4.66 -10.20
C ALA A 133 11.24 -4.20 -11.61
N GLY A 134 11.68 -4.91 -12.65
CA GLY A 134 11.36 -4.62 -14.06
C GLY A 134 10.06 -5.26 -14.58
N ALA A 135 9.31 -6.02 -13.75
CA ALA A 135 8.07 -6.63 -14.21
C ALA A 135 7.04 -5.55 -14.60
N PRO A 136 6.56 -5.54 -15.87
CA PRO A 136 5.71 -4.48 -16.38
C PRO A 136 4.34 -4.51 -15.71
N VAL A 137 3.63 -3.37 -15.74
CA VAL A 137 2.20 -3.35 -15.38
C VAL A 137 1.44 -4.05 -16.50
N THR A 138 0.69 -5.10 -16.16
CA THR A 138 -0.17 -5.86 -17.07
C THR A 138 -1.60 -5.84 -16.56
N HIS A 139 -2.56 -6.21 -17.41
CA HIS A 139 -3.96 -6.43 -17.00
C HIS A 139 -4.56 -5.30 -16.14
N TRP A 140 -4.24 -4.04 -16.44
CA TRP A 140 -4.84 -2.91 -15.76
C TRP A 140 -6.36 -2.95 -15.92
N TRP A 141 -7.07 -2.79 -14.81
CA TRP A 141 -8.51 -2.71 -14.76
C TRP A 141 -8.93 -1.62 -13.78
N THR A 142 -10.02 -0.94 -14.09
CA THR A 142 -10.68 0.00 -13.18
C THR A 142 -12.18 0.02 -13.43
N ASN A 143 -12.96 0.38 -12.42
CA ASN A 143 -14.38 0.73 -12.58
C ASN A 143 -14.59 2.22 -12.92
N GLU A 144 -13.56 2.90 -13.43
CA GLU A 144 -13.52 4.35 -13.69
C GLU A 144 -13.61 5.23 -12.42
N SER A 145 -13.47 4.60 -11.25
CA SER A 145 -13.51 5.23 -9.93
C SER A 145 -12.43 4.60 -9.03
N ASP A 146 -12.76 4.28 -7.76
CA ASP A 146 -11.79 3.92 -6.73
C ASP A 146 -11.58 2.40 -6.59
N GLN A 147 -12.00 1.62 -7.58
CA GLN A 147 -11.66 0.20 -7.68
C GLN A 147 -10.68 0.02 -8.84
N ILE A 148 -9.52 -0.55 -8.53
CA ILE A 148 -8.45 -0.78 -9.50
C ILE A 148 -7.83 -2.16 -9.30
N ALA A 149 -7.25 -2.70 -10.36
CA ALA A 149 -6.44 -3.90 -10.31
C ALA A 149 -5.38 -3.89 -11.40
N PHE A 150 -4.28 -4.60 -11.16
CA PHE A 150 -3.22 -4.74 -12.13
C PHE A 150 -2.33 -5.95 -11.83
N GLY A 151 -1.80 -6.53 -12.88
CA GLY A 151 -0.71 -7.49 -12.83
C GLY A 151 0.66 -6.81 -12.81
N ARG A 152 1.64 -7.55 -12.30
CA ARG A 152 3.06 -7.28 -12.44
C ARG A 152 3.68 -8.41 -13.25
N GLY A 153 3.69 -8.24 -14.58
CA GLY A 153 4.07 -9.28 -15.52
C GLY A 153 3.18 -10.52 -15.35
N LYS A 154 3.82 -11.65 -15.04
CA LYS A 154 3.19 -12.93 -14.67
C LYS A 154 3.59 -13.36 -13.24
N GLU A 155 4.11 -12.43 -12.45
CA GLU A 155 4.76 -12.71 -11.16
C GLU A 155 3.88 -12.32 -9.98
N GLY A 156 2.98 -11.34 -10.15
CA GLY A 156 2.03 -10.96 -9.12
C GLY A 156 0.81 -10.23 -9.67
N PHE A 157 -0.23 -10.17 -8.84
CA PHE A 157 -1.49 -9.49 -9.14
C PHE A 157 -2.00 -8.76 -7.90
N VAL A 158 -2.51 -7.55 -8.11
CA VAL A 158 -2.98 -6.65 -7.06
C VAL A 158 -4.39 -6.18 -7.38
N VAL A 159 -5.26 -6.17 -6.38
CA VAL A 159 -6.62 -5.62 -6.44
C VAL A 159 -6.77 -4.65 -5.27
N ILE A 160 -7.27 -3.44 -5.54
CA ILE A 160 -7.52 -2.45 -4.49
C ILE A 160 -8.93 -1.89 -4.66
N ASN A 161 -9.72 -1.99 -3.59
CA ASN A 161 -11.03 -1.36 -3.48
C ASN A 161 -10.94 -0.20 -2.49
N GLY A 162 -10.61 0.99 -2.97
CA GLY A 162 -10.62 2.24 -2.21
C GLY A 162 -12.01 2.84 -2.06
N SER A 163 -13.05 2.23 -2.63
CA SER A 163 -14.42 2.75 -2.60
C SER A 163 -15.18 2.35 -1.32
N GLY A 164 -16.25 3.08 -1.02
CA GLY A 164 -17.21 2.73 0.04
C GLY A 164 -18.18 1.58 -0.31
N LYS A 165 -17.97 0.85 -1.41
CA LYS A 165 -18.85 -0.24 -1.88
C LYS A 165 -18.07 -1.54 -2.03
N GLN A 166 -18.77 -2.67 -1.95
CA GLN A 166 -18.20 -3.97 -2.27
C GLN A 166 -17.82 -4.05 -3.76
N MET A 167 -16.71 -4.72 -4.06
CA MET A 167 -16.23 -5.01 -5.39
C MET A 167 -16.50 -6.49 -5.69
N VAL A 168 -17.37 -6.75 -6.67
CA VAL A 168 -17.70 -8.11 -7.14
C VAL A 168 -17.48 -8.16 -8.64
N THR A 169 -16.41 -8.82 -9.07
CA THR A 169 -16.03 -8.89 -10.49
C THR A 169 -15.06 -10.04 -10.76
N SER A 170 -14.88 -10.39 -12.02
CA SER A 170 -13.90 -11.36 -12.48
C SER A 170 -12.79 -10.61 -13.21
N LEU A 171 -11.52 -10.81 -12.82
CA LEU A 171 -10.38 -10.08 -13.37
C LEU A 171 -9.34 -11.01 -13.97
N GLN A 172 -8.71 -10.57 -15.06
CA GLN A 172 -7.55 -11.26 -15.61
C GLN A 172 -6.33 -10.96 -14.75
N SER A 173 -5.75 -11.98 -14.12
CA SER A 173 -4.55 -11.82 -13.30
C SER A 173 -3.26 -12.01 -14.10
N GLY A 174 -3.30 -12.91 -15.09
CA GLY A 174 -2.11 -13.37 -15.81
C GLY A 174 -1.23 -14.36 -15.01
N LEU A 175 -1.66 -14.73 -13.79
CA LEU A 175 -1.01 -15.75 -12.97
C LEU A 175 -1.44 -17.17 -13.40
N PRO A 176 -0.60 -18.18 -13.17
CA PRO A 176 -1.00 -19.59 -13.31
C PRO A 176 -2.20 -19.95 -12.43
N GLU A 177 -2.91 -21.02 -12.80
CA GLU A 177 -3.93 -21.63 -11.95
C GLU A 177 -3.33 -22.07 -10.61
N GLY A 178 -4.05 -21.84 -9.52
CA GLY A 178 -3.63 -22.29 -8.20
C GLY A 178 -4.30 -21.55 -7.04
N GLU A 179 -3.88 -21.94 -5.84
CA GLU A 179 -4.25 -21.31 -4.58
C GLU A 179 -3.12 -20.40 -4.12
N TYR A 180 -3.44 -19.13 -3.88
CA TYR A 180 -2.48 -18.12 -3.46
C TYR A 180 -2.91 -17.51 -2.13
N CYS A 181 -1.96 -17.32 -1.21
CA CYS A 181 -2.22 -16.58 0.01
C CYS A 181 -2.20 -15.06 -0.28
N ASN A 182 -3.24 -14.35 0.13
CA ASN A 182 -3.23 -12.90 0.12
C ASN A 182 -2.15 -12.36 1.07
N ARG A 183 -1.10 -11.76 0.52
CA ARG A 183 0.01 -11.16 1.28
C ARG A 183 -0.44 -10.10 2.28
N LEU A 184 -1.57 -9.45 2.02
CA LEU A 184 -2.07 -8.32 2.80
C LEU A 184 -2.92 -8.75 4.00
N SER A 185 -3.26 -10.04 4.11
CA SER A 185 -4.05 -10.56 5.21
C SER A 185 -3.25 -10.60 6.52
N ASN A 186 -3.96 -10.46 7.64
CA ASN A 186 -3.42 -10.71 8.97
C ASN A 186 -3.66 -12.16 9.44
N GLU A 187 -4.31 -12.98 8.62
CA GLU A 187 -4.51 -14.40 8.84
C GLU A 187 -3.32 -15.18 8.28
N GLU A 188 -3.14 -16.42 8.72
CA GLU A 188 -2.04 -17.28 8.26
C GLU A 188 -2.03 -17.45 6.74
N CYS A 189 -3.21 -17.57 6.12
CA CYS A 189 -3.39 -17.51 4.66
C CYS A 189 -4.88 -17.31 4.28
N GLU A 190 -5.24 -16.10 3.86
CA GLU A 190 -6.52 -15.86 3.16
C GLU A 190 -6.36 -16.32 1.70
N ILE A 191 -7.03 -17.41 1.32
CA ILE A 191 -6.87 -18.06 0.00
C ILE A 191 -7.57 -17.25 -1.09
N ILE A 192 -6.84 -17.00 -2.17
CA ILE A 192 -7.31 -16.44 -3.43
C ILE A 192 -7.09 -17.48 -4.53
N LEU A 193 -8.16 -17.85 -5.21
CA LEU A 193 -8.12 -18.83 -6.29
C LEU A 193 -7.89 -18.13 -7.63
N VAL A 194 -6.91 -18.63 -8.38
CA VAL A 194 -6.71 -18.31 -9.79
C VAL A 194 -7.19 -19.50 -10.62
N SER A 195 -8.12 -19.28 -11.55
CA SER A 195 -8.63 -20.34 -12.43
C SER A 195 -7.64 -20.74 -13.53
N ASN A 196 -7.91 -21.84 -14.22
CA ASN A 196 -7.21 -22.27 -15.45
C ASN A 196 -7.16 -21.22 -16.58
N GLU A 197 -8.05 -20.24 -16.58
CA GLU A 197 -8.06 -19.09 -17.50
C GLU A 197 -7.22 -17.90 -17.00
N SER A 198 -6.47 -18.08 -15.91
CA SER A 198 -5.71 -17.03 -15.21
C SER A 198 -6.59 -15.92 -14.64
N ARG A 199 -7.81 -16.24 -14.20
CA ARG A 199 -8.79 -15.28 -13.66
C ARG A 199 -8.95 -15.40 -12.17
N VAL A 200 -9.16 -14.26 -11.50
CA VAL A 200 -9.51 -14.18 -10.09
C VAL A 200 -10.96 -13.71 -9.97
N GLN A 201 -11.78 -14.46 -9.21
CA GLN A 201 -13.11 -14.02 -8.81
C GLN A 201 -12.96 -13.15 -7.56
N VAL A 202 -13.12 -11.84 -7.73
CA VAL A 202 -13.01 -10.87 -6.65
C VAL A 202 -14.36 -10.70 -5.98
N ASN A 203 -14.39 -10.93 -4.68
CA ASN A 203 -15.46 -10.51 -3.79
C ASN A 203 -14.82 -9.76 -2.60
N LEU A 204 -14.57 -8.47 -2.79
CA LEU A 204 -13.72 -7.67 -1.92
C LEU A 204 -14.54 -6.55 -1.27
N ALA A 205 -14.62 -6.55 0.06
CA ALA A 205 -15.33 -5.51 0.81
C ALA A 205 -14.72 -4.10 0.56
N SER A 206 -15.47 -3.06 0.90
CA SER A 206 -15.01 -1.67 0.83
C SER A 206 -13.71 -1.47 1.63
N HIS A 207 -12.79 -0.65 1.12
CA HIS A 207 -11.51 -0.33 1.75
C HIS A 207 -10.64 -1.55 2.07
N ARG A 208 -10.57 -2.50 1.14
CA ARG A 208 -9.71 -3.71 1.24
C ARG A 208 -8.88 -3.86 -0.02
N ALA A 209 -7.83 -4.68 0.08
CA ALA A 209 -6.95 -5.00 -1.02
C ALA A 209 -6.53 -6.47 -0.98
N ILE A 210 -6.14 -6.98 -2.14
CA ILE A 210 -5.52 -8.29 -2.33
C ILE A 210 -4.18 -8.07 -3.03
N ALA A 211 -3.14 -8.78 -2.59
CA ALA A 211 -1.90 -8.93 -3.35
C ALA A 211 -1.44 -10.39 -3.29
N ILE A 212 -1.28 -11.00 -4.46
CA ILE A 212 -0.85 -12.39 -4.61
C ILE A 212 0.33 -12.49 -5.58
N ASP A 213 1.30 -13.34 -5.28
CA ASP A 213 2.52 -13.51 -6.07
C ASP A 213 2.96 -14.98 -6.11
N LEU A 214 3.89 -15.31 -6.99
CA LEU A 214 4.40 -16.69 -7.16
C LEU A 214 5.10 -17.25 -5.91
N GLY A 215 5.58 -16.41 -5.00
CA GLY A 215 6.14 -16.83 -3.72
C GLY A 215 5.09 -17.04 -2.62
N ALA A 216 3.80 -16.87 -2.93
CA ALA A 216 2.67 -17.01 -2.02
C ALA A 216 1.75 -18.19 -2.41
N VAL A 217 2.22 -19.10 -3.26
CA VAL A 217 1.48 -20.31 -3.66
C VAL A 217 1.43 -21.30 -2.50
N ARG A 218 0.28 -21.94 -2.31
CA ARG A 218 0.08 -23.00 -1.31
C ARG A 218 0.39 -24.40 -1.84
#